data_AF-A0A442STN9-F1
#
_entry.id   AF-A0A442STN9-F1
#
_cell.length_a   1.000
_cell.length_b   1.000
_cell.length_c   1.000
_cell.angle_alpha   90.00
_cell.angle_beta   90.00
_cell.angle_gamma   90.00
#
_symmetry.space_group_name_H-M   'P 1'
#
loop_
_entity.id
_entity.type
_entity.pdbx_description
1 polymer ?
#
loop_
_entity_poly.entity_id
_entity_poly.type
_entity_poly.pdbx_seq_one_letter_code
_entity_poly.pdbx_strand_id
1 'polypeptide(L)' 'CQALAVDASYDGLPLDELPFQFKLPSGARTSSILTGHRVGISKAVDLEWRFGLAGSSYLSRKF' A
#
# COMPACT_ATOMS: atom_id res chain seq x y z
N CYS A 1 -0.80 -7.09 -11.09
CA CYS A 1 -1.81 -7.02 -10.01
C CYS A 1 -3.21 -7.27 -10.58
N GLN A 2 -3.84 -8.39 -10.25
CA GLN A 2 -5.00 -8.89 -11.00
C GLN A 2 -6.34 -8.19 -10.71
N ALA A 3 -6.65 -7.89 -9.44
CA ALA A 3 -7.97 -7.39 -9.05
C ALA A 3 -8.36 -6.05 -9.71
N LEU A 4 -7.37 -5.26 -10.14
CA LEU A 4 -7.56 -3.98 -10.83
C LEU A 4 -7.05 -4.02 -12.29
N ALA A 5 -6.78 -5.21 -12.83
CA ALA A 5 -6.22 -5.40 -14.18
C ALA A 5 -4.94 -4.58 -14.47
N VAL A 6 -4.12 -4.34 -13.45
CA VAL A 6 -2.84 -3.64 -13.61
C VAL A 6 -1.77 -4.64 -14.03
N ASP A 7 -1.16 -4.39 -15.19
CA ASP A 7 -0.04 -5.16 -15.76
C ASP A 7 1.17 -4.25 -16.03
N ALA A 8 2.18 -4.78 -16.74
CA ALA A 8 3.43 -4.07 -17.01
C ALA A 8 3.28 -2.88 -17.98
N SER A 9 2.19 -2.79 -18.76
CA SER A 9 1.95 -1.66 -19.66
C SER A 9 1.73 -0.33 -18.93
N TYR A 10 1.43 -0.42 -17.63
CA TYR A 10 1.25 0.73 -16.75
C TYR A 10 2.55 1.23 -16.11
N ASP A 11 3.68 0.55 -16.33
CA ASP A 11 4.96 0.94 -15.76
C ASP A 11 5.47 2.27 -16.36
N GLY A 12 5.97 3.15 -15.51
CA GLY A 12 6.45 4.49 -15.91
C GLY A 12 5.36 5.52 -16.23
N LEU A 13 4.08 5.16 -16.19
CA LEU A 13 2.99 6.12 -16.40
C LEU A 13 2.79 7.04 -15.18
N PRO A 14 2.44 8.31 -15.40
CA PRO A 14 2.09 9.25 -14.33
C PRO A 14 0.83 8.81 -13.59
N LEU A 15 0.83 8.95 -12.26
CA LEU A 15 -0.26 8.49 -11.37
C LEU A 15 -1.36 9.54 -11.14
N ASP A 16 -1.14 10.78 -11.55
CA ASP A 16 -2.02 11.93 -11.35
C ASP A 16 -2.89 12.26 -12.58
N GLU A 17 -2.80 11.45 -13.64
CA GLU A 17 -3.66 11.52 -14.81
C GLU A 17 -4.30 10.17 -15.14
N LEU A 18 -5.23 10.20 -16.11
CA LEU A 18 -5.86 8.98 -16.60
C LEU A 18 -4.80 8.01 -17.17
N PRO A 19 -4.96 6.70 -16.95
CA PRO A 19 -6.14 6.01 -16.44
C PRO A 19 -6.22 5.91 -14.90
N PHE A 20 -5.32 6.52 -14.15
CA PHE A 20 -5.33 6.47 -12.69
C PHE A 20 -6.17 7.60 -12.08
N GLN A 21 -6.69 7.33 -10.89
CA GLN A 21 -7.36 8.34 -10.09
C GLN A 21 -7.23 8.02 -8.60
N PHE A 22 -6.70 8.96 -7.84
CA PHE A 22 -6.64 8.88 -6.38
C PHE A 22 -7.71 9.79 -5.78
N LYS A 23 -8.46 9.27 -4.81
CA LYS A 23 -9.47 10.04 -4.07
C LYS A 23 -9.19 9.93 -2.58
N LEU A 24 -9.26 11.05 -1.89
CA LEU A 24 -9.27 11.04 -0.43
C LEU A 24 -10.56 10.38 0.06
N PRO A 25 -10.49 9.55 1.11
CA PRO A 25 -11.67 8.91 1.67
C PRO A 25 -12.65 9.95 2.21
N SER A 26 -13.94 9.70 2.03
CA SER A 26 -15.04 10.51 2.57
C SER A 26 -15.14 10.33 4.09
N GLY A 27 -14.26 11.01 4.83
CA GLY A 27 -14.18 10.95 6.29
C GLY A 27 -12.77 10.61 6.76
N ALA A 28 -12.06 11.59 7.30
CA ALA A 28 -10.78 11.36 7.96
C ALA A 28 -11.04 10.67 9.31
N ARG A 29 -10.84 9.36 9.38
CA ARG A 29 -10.76 8.65 10.66
C ARG A 29 -9.30 8.59 11.05
N THR A 30 -8.94 9.21 12.17
CA THR A 30 -7.66 9.01 12.83
C THR A 30 -7.59 7.56 13.26
N SER A 31 -6.99 6.74 12.42
CA SER A 31 -6.83 5.32 12.67
C SER A 31 -5.38 5.08 13.03
N SER A 32 -5.13 4.27 14.05
CA SER A 32 -3.76 3.96 14.46
C SER A 32 -3.01 3.27 13.32
N ILE A 33 -1.83 3.79 13.00
CA ILE A 33 -0.91 3.20 12.04
C ILE A 33 0.06 2.30 12.79
N LEU A 34 0.17 1.05 12.34
CA LEU A 34 1.19 0.10 12.76
C LEU A 34 2.44 0.28 11.90
N THR A 35 3.61 0.17 12.53
CA THR A 35 4.92 0.12 11.85
C THR A 35 5.52 -1.28 11.99
N GLY A 36 6.39 -1.67 11.05
CA GLY A 36 7.11 -2.93 11.15
C GLY A 36 7.99 -3.20 9.93
N HIS A 37 8.65 -4.35 9.91
CA HIS A 37 9.57 -4.75 8.84
C HIS A 37 8.84 -5.10 7.53
N ARG A 38 9.45 -4.76 6.40
CA ARG A 38 8.90 -5.10 5.07
C ARG A 38 8.92 -6.60 4.82
N VAL A 39 8.00 -7.05 3.96
CA VAL A 39 7.81 -8.47 3.62
C VAL A 39 8.68 -8.85 2.43
N GLY A 40 9.42 -9.96 2.53
CA GLY A 40 10.07 -10.59 1.37
C GLY A 40 11.31 -9.87 0.84
N ILE A 41 11.94 -9.01 1.64
CA ILE A 41 13.19 -8.33 1.27
C ILE A 41 14.39 -8.97 1.94
N SER A 42 15.57 -8.89 1.31
CA SER A 42 16.84 -9.37 1.85
C SER A 42 17.82 -8.23 2.22
N LYS A 43 17.51 -6.99 1.85
CA LYS A 43 18.32 -5.80 2.12
C LYS A 43 17.51 -4.82 2.97
N ALA A 44 18.14 -4.17 3.95
CA ALA A 44 17.48 -3.26 4.89
C ALA A 44 16.29 -3.93 5.59
N VAL A 45 16.52 -5.16 6.06
CA VAL A 45 15.50 -6.04 6.67
C VAL A 45 15.08 -5.58 8.06
N ASP A 46 15.95 -4.82 8.71
CA ASP A 46 15.85 -4.26 10.05
C ASP A 46 15.12 -2.91 10.09
N LEU A 47 14.84 -2.31 8.92
CA LEU A 47 14.11 -1.05 8.85
C LEU A 47 12.59 -1.27 8.86
N GLU A 48 11.91 -0.51 9.72
CA GLU A 48 10.45 -0.56 9.89
C GLU A 48 9.68 0.21 8.80
N TRP A 49 10.01 -0.02 7.53
CA TRP A 49 9.39 0.66 6.38
C TRP A 49 8.15 -0.05 5.84
N ARG A 50 7.36 -0.62 6.73
CA ARG A 50 6.04 -1.18 6.43
C ARG A 50 5.02 -0.51 7.34
N PHE A 51 3.94 -0.04 6.75
CA PHE A 51 2.87 0.66 7.45
C PHE A 51 1.54 -0.05 7.22
N GLY A 52 0.69 -0.10 8.24
CA GLY A 52 -0.60 -0.77 8.15
C GLY A 52 -1.66 -0.17 9.05
N LEU A 53 -2.91 -0.35 8.66
CA LEU A 53 -4.06 0.10 9.43
C LEU A 53 -4.34 -0.89 10.58
N ALA A 54 -4.29 -0.43 11.83
CA ALA A 54 -4.58 -1.27 12.99
C ALA A 54 -5.99 -1.89 12.90
N GLY A 55 -6.10 -3.19 13.18
CA GLY A 55 -7.38 -3.92 13.16
C GLY A 55 -7.93 -4.24 11.76
N SER A 56 -7.24 -3.90 10.68
CA SER A 56 -7.69 -4.24 9.32
C SER A 56 -7.60 -5.74 9.03
N SER A 57 -8.72 -6.33 8.59
CA SER A 57 -8.78 -7.72 8.11
C SER A 57 -8.21 -7.90 6.70
N TYR A 58 -7.90 -6.80 6.01
CA TYR A 58 -7.45 -6.81 4.61
C TYR A 58 -5.92 -6.78 4.46
N LEU A 59 -5.17 -6.86 5.56
CA LEU A 59 -3.70 -6.90 5.51
C LEU A 59 -3.22 -8.24 4.96
N SER A 60 -2.35 -8.20 3.95
CA SER A 60 -1.78 -9.41 3.32
C SER A 60 -0.97 -10.27 4.27
N ARG A 61 -0.35 -9.66 5.28
CA ARG A 61 0.34 -10.33 6.39
C ARG A 61 0.06 -9.56 7.67
N LYS A 62 -0.04 -10.25 8.80
CA LYS A 62 -0.12 -9.58 10.10
C LYS A 62 1.13 -8.72 10.35
N PHE A 63 0.98 -7.70 11.18
CA PHE A 63 2.10 -6.93 11.75
C PHE A 63 2.62 -7.67 12.97
#